data_AF-A0A357BJG8-F1
#
_entry.id   AF-A0A357BJG8-F1
#
_cell.length_a   1.000
_cell.length_b   1.000
_cell.length_c   1.000
_cell.angle_alpha   90.00
_cell.angle_beta   90.00
_cell.angle_gamma   90.00
#
_symmetry.space_group_name_H-M   'P 1'
#
loop_
_entity.id
_entity.type
_entity.pdbx_description
1 polymer ?
#
loop_
_entity_poly.entity_id
_entity_poly.type
_entity_poly.pdbx_seq_one_letter_code
_entity_poly.pdbx_strand_id
1 'polypeptide(L)'
;MNVQAICHETLQGEDRTMIRKYVPLFLILLLAGCVYEGKPLGHYIENPGSLMEDPHFAEYQKNRDVLESEYLQKKITYAEYMESKNKLDEKYAQEVQERNAKIISQE
;
A
#
# COMPACT_ATOMS: atom_id res chain seq x y z
N MET A 1 -55.00 -34.43 28.67
CA MET A 1 -54.68 -34.21 27.23
C MET A 1 -53.35 -33.48 27.17
N ASN A 2 -52.34 -34.11 26.57
CA ASN A 2 -50.92 -33.73 26.64
C ASN A 2 -50.59 -32.51 25.76
N VAL A 3 -49.99 -31.49 26.37
CA VAL A 3 -49.56 -30.23 25.72
C VAL A 3 -48.12 -30.31 25.17
N GLN A 4 -47.51 -31.50 25.14
CA GLN A 4 -46.11 -31.69 24.75
C GLN A 4 -45.88 -32.07 23.27
N ALA A 5 -46.92 -32.22 22.45
CA ALA A 5 -46.77 -32.73 21.09
C ALA A 5 -46.71 -31.66 19.98
N ILE A 6 -46.93 -30.37 20.27
CA ILE A 6 -47.10 -29.35 19.21
C ILE A 6 -45.80 -28.58 18.92
N CYS A 7 -44.78 -28.64 19.80
CA CYS A 7 -43.59 -27.80 19.66
C CYS A 7 -42.43 -28.41 18.84
N HIS A 8 -42.58 -29.58 18.20
CA HIS A 8 -41.45 -30.27 17.57
C HIS A 8 -41.49 -30.36 16.02
N GLU A 9 -42.49 -29.79 15.35
CA GLU A 9 -42.66 -29.96 13.88
C GLU A 9 -42.48 -28.69 13.02
N THR A 10 -42.24 -27.51 13.60
CA THR A 10 -42.17 -26.26 12.82
C THR A 10 -40.77 -25.68 12.60
N LEU A 11 -39.71 -26.32 13.09
CA LEU A 11 -38.32 -25.81 13.00
C LEU A 11 -37.39 -26.67 12.12
N GLN A 12 -37.92 -27.37 11.12
CA GLN A 12 -37.10 -28.22 10.23
C GLN A 12 -37.31 -28.02 8.72
N GLY A 13 -38.16 -27.08 8.30
CA GLY A 13 -38.54 -26.89 6.89
C GLY A 13 -37.91 -25.71 6.14
N GLU A 14 -37.52 -24.62 6.83
CA GLU A 14 -37.21 -23.35 6.17
C GLU A 14 -35.70 -23.05 6.05
N ASP A 15 -34.86 -23.69 6.86
CA ASP A 15 -33.40 -23.42 6.86
C ASP A 15 -32.65 -24.07 5.70
N ARG A 16 -33.12 -25.21 5.16
CA ARG A 16 -32.40 -25.93 4.10
C ARG A 16 -32.34 -25.16 2.77
N THR A 17 -33.32 -24.29 2.50
CA THR A 17 -33.39 -23.55 1.23
C THR A 17 -32.54 -22.28 1.25
N MET A 18 -32.45 -21.61 2.39
CA MET A 18 -31.60 -20.45 2.61
C MET A 18 -30.13 -20.86 2.62
N ILE A 19 -29.74 -21.83 3.46
CA ILE A 19 -28.35 -22.32 3.57
C ILE A 19 -27.83 -22.82 2.21
N ARG A 20 -28.65 -23.54 1.43
CA ARG A 20 -28.25 -24.04 0.09
C ARG A 20 -27.96 -22.93 -0.92
N LYS A 21 -28.55 -21.74 -0.77
CA LYS A 21 -28.31 -20.59 -1.66
C LYS A 21 -27.15 -19.72 -1.18
N TYR A 22 -27.01 -19.54 0.13
CA TYR A 22 -25.99 -18.65 0.69
C TYR A 22 -24.63 -19.33 0.88
N VAL A 23 -24.58 -20.64 1.10
CA VAL A 23 -23.30 -21.39 1.18
C VAL A 23 -22.49 -21.32 -0.12
N PRO A 24 -23.05 -21.58 -1.32
CA PRO A 24 -22.27 -21.42 -2.55
C PRO A 24 -21.92 -19.96 -2.83
N LEU A 25 -22.79 -19.00 -2.48
CA LEU A 25 -22.50 -17.56 -2.60
C LEU A 25 -21.29 -17.15 -1.75
N PHE A 26 -21.23 -17.62 -0.50
CA PHE A 26 -20.13 -17.37 0.42
C PHE A 26 -18.83 -18.03 -0.05
N LEU A 27 -18.91 -19.24 -0.59
CA LEU A 27 -17.79 -19.94 -1.22
C LEU A 27 -17.23 -19.20 -2.44
N ILE A 28 -18.10 -18.65 -3.29
CA ILE A 28 -17.68 -17.87 -4.46
C ILE A 28 -16.98 -16.56 -4.03
N LEU A 29 -17.47 -15.88 -2.99
CA LEU A 29 -16.82 -14.68 -2.45
C LEU A 29 -15.44 -14.99 -1.84
N LEU A 30 -15.31 -16.11 -1.13
CA LEU A 30 -14.01 -16.58 -0.61
C LEU A 30 -13.03 -16.90 -1.73
N LEU A 31 -13.48 -17.64 -2.76
CA LEU A 31 -12.63 -17.98 -3.91
C LEU A 31 -12.26 -16.75 -4.74
N ALA A 32 -13.18 -15.80 -4.93
CA ALA A 32 -12.90 -14.53 -5.60
C ALA A 32 -11.90 -13.66 -4.81
N GLY A 33 -11.94 -13.71 -3.47
CA GLY A 33 -10.96 -13.06 -2.60
C GLY A 33 -9.57 -13.71 -2.63
N CYS A 34 -9.51 -15.03 -2.81
CA CYS A 34 -8.24 -15.76 -2.90
C CYS A 34 -7.55 -15.64 -4.28
N VAL A 35 -8.28 -15.32 -5.35
CA VAL A 35 -7.73 -15.10 -6.71
C VAL A 35 -7.29 -13.64 -6.92
N TYR A 36 -7.09 -12.87 -5.84
CA TYR A 36 -6.48 -11.54 -5.90
C TYR A 36 -4.99 -11.55 -5.49
N GLU A 37 -4.31 -12.69 -5.68
CA GLU A 37 -2.85 -12.79 -5.66
C GLU A 37 -2.28 -12.31 -7.00
N GLY A 38 -2.30 -10.99 -7.24
CA GLY A 38 -1.92 -10.45 -8.56
C GLY A 38 -1.62 -8.96 -8.67
N LYS A 39 -1.22 -8.30 -7.57
CA LYS A 39 -0.78 -6.87 -7.48
C LYS A 39 -1.92 -5.84 -7.68
N PRO A 40 -1.91 -4.64 -7.06
CA PRO A 40 -0.82 -3.89 -6.41
C PRO A 40 -1.05 -3.63 -4.90
N LEU A 41 -1.96 -4.33 -4.22
CA LEU A 41 -2.29 -4.02 -2.82
C LEU A 41 -1.14 -4.30 -1.83
N GLY A 42 -0.31 -5.33 -2.09
CA GLY A 42 0.83 -5.65 -1.20
C GLY A 42 1.84 -4.51 -1.09
N HIS A 43 2.13 -3.85 -2.21
CA HIS A 43 3.05 -2.70 -2.26
C HIS A 43 2.45 -1.46 -1.57
N TYR A 44 1.12 -1.36 -1.50
CA TYR A 44 0.40 -0.30 -0.81
C TYR A 44 0.37 -0.48 0.71
N ILE A 45 0.29 -1.73 1.17
CA ILE A 45 0.36 -2.07 2.61
C ILE A 45 1.79 -1.90 3.13
N GLU A 46 2.79 -2.24 2.32
CA GLU A 46 4.21 -2.13 2.70
C GLU A 46 4.71 -0.67 2.75
N ASN A 47 4.16 0.23 1.92
CA ASN A 47 4.57 1.63 1.93
C ASN A 47 3.42 2.59 1.53
N PRO A 48 2.48 2.89 2.43
CA PRO A 48 1.29 3.71 2.11
C PRO A 48 1.64 5.17 1.73
N GLY A 49 2.88 5.62 1.98
CA GLY A 49 3.36 6.95 1.58
C GLY A 49 3.63 7.11 0.08
N SER A 50 3.81 6.02 -0.67
CA SER A 50 4.23 6.08 -2.08
C SER A 50 3.14 6.60 -3.03
N LEU A 51 1.89 6.72 -2.57
CA LEU A 51 0.78 7.24 -3.39
C LEU A 51 0.70 8.77 -3.39
N MET A 52 1.35 9.42 -2.41
CA MET A 52 1.42 10.88 -2.26
C MET A 52 2.87 11.39 -2.32
N GLU A 53 3.78 10.60 -2.89
CA GLU A 53 5.18 10.95 -2.95
C GLU A 53 5.40 11.92 -4.11
N ASP A 54 5.86 13.14 -3.80
CA ASP A 54 6.27 14.12 -4.80
C ASP A 54 7.32 13.48 -5.72
N PRO A 55 7.09 13.40 -7.05
CA PRO A 55 8.02 12.73 -7.96
C PRO A 55 9.46 13.25 -7.86
N HIS A 56 9.63 14.55 -7.55
CA HIS A 56 10.95 15.15 -7.33
C HIS A 56 11.62 14.65 -6.05
N PHE A 57 10.86 14.50 -4.98
CA PHE A 57 11.36 13.94 -3.73
C PHE A 57 11.70 12.45 -3.88
N ALA A 58 10.88 11.69 -4.60
CA ALA A 58 11.14 10.27 -4.88
C ALA A 58 12.44 10.06 -5.67
N GLU A 59 12.72 10.90 -6.67
CA GLU A 59 13.98 10.84 -7.43
C GLU A 59 15.18 11.20 -6.54
N TYR A 60 15.09 12.28 -5.75
CA TYR A 60 16.12 12.66 -4.79
C TYR A 60 16.42 11.53 -3.80
N GLN A 61 15.38 10.92 -3.22
CA GLN A 61 15.51 9.83 -2.26
C GLN A 61 16.18 8.60 -2.89
N LYS A 62 15.74 8.19 -4.08
CA LYS A 62 16.35 7.07 -4.81
C LYS A 62 17.84 7.30 -5.06
N ASN A 63 18.22 8.51 -5.48
CA ASN A 63 19.62 8.85 -5.74
C ASN A 63 20.45 8.85 -4.45
N ARG A 64 19.85 9.30 -3.33
CA ARG A 64 20.48 9.22 -2.01
C ARG A 64 20.70 7.79 -1.54
N ASP A 65 19.71 6.92 -1.71
CA ASP A 65 19.79 5.52 -1.30
C ASP A 65 20.89 4.77 -2.08
N VAL A 66 21.03 5.06 -3.38
CA VAL A 66 22.12 4.52 -4.22
C VAL A 66 23.48 5.00 -3.70
N LEU A 67 23.64 6.30 -3.45
CA LEU A 67 24.89 6.87 -2.96
C LEU A 67 25.28 6.30 -1.59
N GLU A 68 24.31 6.14 -0.68
CA GLU A 68 24.52 5.54 0.63
C GLU A 68 24.92 4.06 0.51
N SER A 69 24.24 3.31 -0.37
CA SER A 69 24.61 1.92 -0.67
C SER A 69 26.04 1.81 -1.22
N GLU A 70 26.49 2.72 -2.08
CA GLU A 70 27.86 2.73 -2.60
C GLU A 70 28.91 2.95 -1.49
N TYR A 71 28.63 3.87 -0.56
CA TYR A 71 29.47 4.11 0.61
C TYR A 71 29.52 2.90 1.54
N LEU A 72 28.37 2.29 1.84
CA LEU A 72 28.28 1.10 2.69
C LEU A 72 29.01 -0.11 2.06
N GLN A 73 28.95 -0.23 0.73
CA GLN A 73 29.71 -1.21 -0.04
C GLN A 73 31.20 -0.86 -0.17
N LYS A 74 31.66 0.26 0.42
CA LYS A 74 33.03 0.78 0.37
C LYS A 74 33.54 1.01 -1.06
N LYS A 75 32.63 1.30 -2.00
CA LYS A 75 32.95 1.64 -3.40
C LYS A 75 33.49 3.07 -3.50
N ILE A 76 33.04 3.94 -2.60
CA ILE A 76 33.47 5.33 -2.48
C ILE A 76 34.00 5.59 -1.07
N THR A 77 34.89 6.56 -0.95
CA THR A 77 35.40 7.05 0.33
C THR A 77 34.37 7.93 1.03
N TYR A 78 34.57 8.17 2.33
CA TYR A 78 33.71 9.09 3.08
C TYR A 78 33.75 10.53 2.53
N ALA A 79 34.92 10.98 2.04
CA ALA A 79 35.06 12.31 1.47
C ALA A 79 34.23 12.46 0.17
N GLU A 80 34.31 11.47 -0.72
CA GLU A 80 33.52 11.42 -1.96
C GLU A 80 32.02 11.30 -1.68
N TYR A 81 31.64 10.51 -0.67
CA TYR A 81 30.25 10.41 -0.20
C TYR A 81 29.72 11.77 0.25
N MET A 82 30.45 12.47 1.13
CA MET A 82 30.02 13.77 1.65
C MET A 82 29.91 14.82 0.55
N GLU A 83 30.87 14.86 -0.37
CA GLU A 83 30.82 15.79 -1.51
C GLU A 83 29.60 15.51 -2.41
N SER A 84 29.39 14.25 -2.77
CA SER A 84 28.28 13.83 -3.64
C SER A 84 26.92 14.07 -2.98
N LYS A 85 26.83 13.80 -1.66
CA LYS A 85 25.63 14.05 -0.89
C LYS A 85 25.31 15.54 -0.83
N ASN A 86 26.30 16.39 -0.53
CA ASN A 86 26.10 17.83 -0.49
C ASN A 86 25.61 18.36 -1.85
N LYS A 87 26.22 17.91 -2.96
CA LYS A 87 25.77 18.28 -4.31
C LYS A 87 24.32 17.87 -4.58
N LEU A 88 23.93 16.68 -4.13
CA LEU A 88 22.57 16.16 -4.31
C LEU A 88 21.56 16.94 -3.46
N ASP A 89 21.92 17.26 -2.22
CA ASP A 89 21.10 18.07 -1.30
C ASP A 89 20.93 19.51 -1.80
N GLU A 90 22.01 20.14 -2.29
CA GLU A 90 21.98 21.49 -2.86
C GLU A 90 21.10 21.55 -4.12
N LYS A 91 21.22 20.57 -5.01
CA LYS A 91 20.38 20.49 -6.22
C LYS A 91 18.90 20.40 -5.85
N TYR A 92 18.54 19.52 -4.92
CA TYR A 92 17.16 19.38 -4.48
C TYR A 92 16.64 20.65 -3.79
N ALA A 93 17.46 21.31 -2.97
CA ALA A 93 17.11 22.57 -2.33
C ALA A 93 16.81 23.67 -3.37
N GLN A 94 17.59 23.76 -4.46
CA GLN A 94 17.34 24.68 -5.57
C GLN A 94 16.01 24.38 -6.26
N GLU A 95 15.73 23.12 -6.59
CA GLU A 95 14.46 22.70 -7.20
C GLU A 95 13.26 23.08 -6.32
N VAL A 96 13.36 22.88 -5.00
CA VAL A 96 12.32 23.28 -4.05
C VAL A 96 12.13 24.80 -4.03
N GLN A 97 13.22 25.58 -4.00
CA GLN A 97 13.15 27.04 -4.03
C GLN A 97 12.50 27.56 -5.33
N GLU A 98 12.87 27.02 -6.49
CA GLU A 98 12.29 27.39 -7.77
C GLU A 98 10.78 27.10 -7.84
N ARG A 99 10.35 25.96 -7.29
CA ARG A 99 8.93 25.61 -7.20
C ARG A 99 8.17 26.56 -6.29
N ASN A 100 8.71 26.84 -5.11
CA ASN A 100 8.09 27.77 -4.17
C ASN A 100 8.00 29.18 -4.76
N ALA A 101 9.04 29.65 -5.46
CA ALA A 101 9.02 30.93 -6.15
C ALA A 101 7.93 30.99 -7.24
N LYS A 102 7.75 29.90 -8.01
CA LYS A 102 6.68 29.81 -9.02
C LYS A 102 5.29 29.86 -8.39
N ILE A 103 5.06 29.13 -7.30
CA ILE A 103 3.78 29.12 -6.57
C ILE A 103 3.47 30.53 -6.06
N ILE A 104 4.42 31.18 -5.38
CA ILE A 104 4.26 32.54 -4.83
C ILE A 104 4.03 33.58 -5.94
N SER A 105 4.64 33.40 -7.12
CA SER A 105 4.46 34.32 -8.26
C SER A 105 3.11 34.18 -8.99
N GLN A 106 2.36 33.12 -8.70
CA GLN A 106 1.06 32.81 -9.33
C GLN A 106 -0.14 33.15 -8.44
N GLU A 107 0.09 33.54 -7.19
CA GLU A 107 -0.90 34.11 -6.26
C GLU A 107 -1.00 35.64 -6.40
#